data_AF-A0A524FTT6-F1
#
_entry.id   AF-A0A524FTT6-F1
#
_cell.length_a   1.000
_cell.length_b   1.000
_cell.length_c   1.000
_cell.angle_alpha   90.00
_cell.angle_beta   90.00
_cell.angle_gamma   90.00
#
_symmetry.space_group_name_H-M   'P 1'
#
loop_
_entity.id
_entity.type
_entity.pdbx_description
1 polymer ?
#
loop_
_entity_poly.entity_id
_entity_poly.type
_entity_poly.pdbx_seq_one_letter_code
_entity_poly.pdbx_strand_id
1 'polypeptide(L)' 'MRARACLKCKQYVVIHPDNPININTIKEFETKHGYHTIITVDLSEIKEDFTNAQSNNYKKSVKVDS' A
#
# COMPACT_ATOMS: atom_id res chain seq x y z
N MET A 1 5.38 13.53 -0.88
CA MET A 1 5.88 12.18 -0.52
C MET A 1 5.20 11.20 -1.45
N ARG A 2 5.89 10.32 -2.19
CA ARG A 2 5.22 9.52 -3.23
C ARG A 2 4.58 8.24 -2.68
N ALA A 3 3.50 7.81 -3.31
CA ALA A 3 2.80 6.57 -3.00
C ALA A 3 2.43 5.81 -4.30
N ARG A 4 2.41 4.48 -4.23
CA ARG A 4 1.73 3.63 -5.24
C ARG A 4 0.30 3.43 -4.80
N ALA A 5 -0.65 3.78 -5.65
CA ALA A 5 -2.08 3.70 -5.34
C ALA A 5 -2.79 2.81 -6.35
N CYS A 6 -3.61 1.89 -5.84
CA CYS A 6 -4.48 1.05 -6.65
C CYS A 6 -5.86 1.70 -6.76
N LEU A 7 -6.25 2.09 -7.98
CA LEU A 7 -7.51 2.81 -8.23
C LEU A 7 -8.74 1.95 -7.93
N LYS A 8 -8.65 0.64 -8.17
CA LYS A 8 -9.76 -0.30 -7.94
C LYS A 8 -9.95 -0.64 -6.46
N CYS A 9 -8.87 -0.87 -5.73
CA CYS A 9 -8.94 -1.24 -4.31
C CYS A 9 -9.01 -0.04 -3.36
N LYS A 10 -8.77 1.17 -3.88
CA LYS A 10 -8.66 2.39 -3.06
C LYS A 10 -7.64 2.22 -1.93
N GLN A 11 -6.55 1.54 -2.23
CA GLN A 11 -5.44 1.27 -1.29
C GLN A 11 -4.15 1.88 -1.82
N TYR A 12 -3.28 2.32 -0.92
CA TYR A 12 -1.95 2.84 -1.28
C TYR A 12 -0.83 2.31 -0.39
N VAL A 13 0.39 2.31 -0.92
CA VAL A 13 1.63 2.09 -0.16
C VAL A 13 2.56 3.27 -0.37
N VAL A 14 3.13 3.80 0.71
CA VAL A 14 4.09 4.91 0.66
C VAL A 14 5.43 4.38 0.12
N ILE A 15 6.09 5.14 -0.75
CA ILE A 15 7.41 4.82 -1.27
C ILE A 15 8.46 5.50 -0.39
N HIS A 16 9.26 4.69 0.30
CA HIS A 16 10.43 5.08 1.08
C HIS A 16 11.69 4.53 0.40
N PRO A 17 12.36 5.32 -0.46
CA PRO A 17 13.48 4.83 -1.27
C PRO A 17 14.67 4.35 -0.44
N ASP A 18 14.88 4.92 0.74
CA ASP A 18 16.01 4.59 1.62
C ASP A 18 15.72 3.38 2.53
N ASN A 19 14.53 2.79 2.46
CA ASN A 19 14.14 1.65 3.30
C ASN A 19 13.98 0.37 2.46
N PRO A 20 14.90 -0.61 2.58
CA PRO A 20 14.83 -1.84 1.79
C PRO A 20 13.60 -2.71 2.11
N ILE A 21 13.05 -2.63 3.33
CA ILE A 21 11.81 -3.34 3.70
C ILE A 21 10.62 -2.80 2.90
N ASN A 22 10.60 -1.48 2.67
CA ASN A 22 9.56 -0.84 1.88
C ASN A 22 9.56 -1.31 0.41
N ILE A 23 10.72 -1.59 -0.16
CA ILE A 23 10.85 -2.13 -1.52
C ILE A 23 10.10 -3.47 -1.64
N ASN A 24 10.25 -4.36 -0.66
CA ASN A 24 9.54 -5.63 -0.66
C ASN A 24 8.03 -5.41 -0.51
N THR A 25 7.60 -4.50 0.37
CA THR A 25 6.18 -4.15 0.52
C THR A 25 5.57 -3.58 -0.77
N ILE A 26 6.32 -2.78 -1.52
CA ILE A 26 5.88 -2.27 -2.83
C ILE A 26 5.71 -3.43 -3.81
N LYS A 27 6.67 -4.36 -3.88
CA LYS A 27 6.58 -5.54 -4.77
C LYS A 27 5.39 -6.43 -4.41
N GLU A 28 5.15 -6.66 -3.13
CA GLU A 28 3.97 -7.41 -2.65
C GLU A 28 2.67 -6.70 -3.01
N PHE A 29 2.63 -5.38 -2.82
CA PHE A 29 1.49 -4.55 -3.21
C PHE A 29 1.23 -4.66 -4.72
N GLU A 30 2.26 -4.53 -5.55
CA GLU A 30 2.14 -4.62 -7.01
C GLU A 30 1.72 -6.01 -7.46
N THR A 31 2.26 -7.07 -6.85
CA THR A 31 1.88 -8.46 -7.13
C THR A 31 0.42 -8.71 -6.79
N LYS A 32 -0.03 -8.29 -5.59
CA LYS A 32 -1.41 -8.43 -5.13
C LYS A 32 -2.41 -7.67 -6.02
N HIS A 33 -1.98 -6.55 -6.59
CA HIS A 33 -2.80 -5.68 -7.44
C HIS A 33 -2.42 -5.78 -8.93
N GLY A 34 -1.76 -6.87 -9.37
CA GLY A 34 -1.13 -6.97 -10.69
C GLY A 34 -2.09 -6.84 -11.88
N TYR A 35 -3.39 -7.01 -11.67
CA TYR A 35 -4.44 -6.85 -12.69
C TYR A 35 -5.24 -5.55 -12.53
N HIS A 36 -4.81 -4.64 -11.65
CA HIS A 36 -5.47 -3.38 -11.39
C HIS A 36 -4.63 -2.22 -11.90
N THR A 37 -5.27 -1.10 -12.19
CA THR A 37 -4.56 0.14 -12.49
C THR A 37 -3.88 0.66 -11.23
N ILE A 38 -2.55 0.63 -11.22
CA ILE A 38 -1.70 1.20 -10.18
C ILE A 38 -1.06 2.47 -10.74
N ILE A 39 -1.20 3.59 -10.02
CA ILE A 39 -0.58 4.86 -10.37
C ILE A 39 0.40 5.28 -9.29
N THR A 40 1.35 6.15 -9.67
CA THR A 40 2.26 6.81 -8.72
C THR A 40 1.87 8.26 -8.61
N VAL A 41 1.56 8.69 -7.40
CA VAL A 41 1.01 10.01 -7.10
C VAL A 41 1.64 10.53 -5.82
N ASP A 42 1.47 11.82 -5.53
CA ASP A 42 1.80 12.32 -4.20
C ASP A 42 0.76 11.83 -3.18
N LEU A 43 1.23 11.46 -2.00
CA LEU A 43 0.39 11.02 -0.90
C LEU A 43 -0.66 12.08 -0.54
N SER A 44 -0.33 13.37 -0.68
CA SER A 44 -1.27 14.46 -0.41
C SER A 44 -2.51 14.42 -1.30
N GLU A 45 -2.41 13.86 -2.51
CA GLU A 45 -3.51 13.81 -3.50
C GLU A 45 -4.52 12.70 -3.22
N ILE A 46 -4.13 11.68 -2.42
CA ILE A 46 -4.92 10.45 -2.24
C ILE A 46 -5.22 10.11 -0.79
N LYS A 47 -4.58 10.78 0.18
CA LYS A 47 -4.67 10.44 1.61
C LYS A 47 -6.10 10.49 2.17
N GLU A 48 -7.00 11.23 1.55
CA GLU A 48 -8.41 11.39 1.96
C GLU A 48 -9.31 10.30 1.35
N ASP A 49 -8.95 9.81 0.15
CA ASP A 49 -9.79 8.90 -0.64
C ASP A 49 -9.30 7.44 -0.63
N PHE A 50 -8.09 7.18 -0.15
CA PHE A 50 -7.45 5.87 -0.19
C PHE A 50 -7.00 5.43 1.21
N THR A 51 -7.04 4.12 1.46
CA THR A 51 -6.59 3.52 2.72
C THR A 51 -5.15 3.04 2.62
N ASN A 52 -4.34 3.27 3.66
CA ASN A 52 -2.97 2.75 3.71
C ASN A 52 -2.97 1.21 3.77
N ALA A 53 -2.35 0.55 2.79
CA ALA A 53 -2.26 -0.89 2.70
C ALA A 53 -1.35 -1.51 3.78
N GLN A 54 -0.39 -0.75 4.31
CA GLN A 54 0.53 -1.20 5.37
C GLN A 54 -0.16 -1.29 6.72
N SER A 55 -1.17 -0.45 7.01
CA SER A 55 -1.88 -0.49 8.29
C SER A 55 -2.76 -1.75 8.44
N ASN A 56 -3.20 -2.33 7.32
CA ASN A 56 -4.02 -3.55 7.31
C ASN A 56 -3.22 -4.84 7.56
N ASN A 57 -1.89 -4.84 7.44
CA ASN A 57 -1.08 -6.01 7.84
C ASN A 57 -0.93 -6.10 9.36
N TYR A 58 -0.98 -4.99 10.10
CA TYR A 58 -0.94 -5.03 11.56
C TYR A 58 -2.23 -5.62 12.19
N LYS A 59 -3.38 -5.53 11.49
CA LYS A 59 -4.64 -6.14 11.96
C LYS A 59 -4.83 -7.59 11.54
N LYS A 60 -4.04 -8.12 10.59
CA LYS A 60 -4.18 -9.53 10.16
C LYS A 60 -3.34 -10.51 11.00
N SER A 61 -2.39 -10.02 11.80
CA SER A 61 -1.64 -10.78 12.80
C SER A 61 -2.29 -10.79 14.19
N VAL A 62 -3.43 -10.12 14.40
CA VAL A 62 -4.26 -10.26 15.61
C VAL A 62 -5.52 -11.08 15.27
N LYS A 63 -5.30 -12.29 14.77
CA LYS A 63 -6.19 -13.42 15.02
C LYS A 63 -5.35 -14.45 15.75
N VAL A 64 -5.08 -14.15 17.02
CA VAL A 64 -4.82 -15.20 18.01
C VAL A 64 -6.19 -15.80 18.29
N ASP A 65 -6.33 -17.06 17.92
CA ASP A 65 -7.47 -17.90 18.26
C ASP A 65 -7.77 -17.80 19.76
N SER A 66 -9.04 -17.57 20.10
CA SER A 66 -9.62 -17.84 21.42
C SER A 66 -11.11 -18.07 21.25
#